data_AF-L9X8N5-F1
#
_entry.id   AF-L9X8N5-F1
#
_cell.length_a   1.000
_cell.length_b   1.000
_cell.length_c   1.000
_cell.angle_alpha   90.00
_cell.angle_beta   90.00
_cell.angle_gamma   90.00
#
_symmetry.space_group_name_H-M   'P 1'
#
loop_
_entity.id
_entity.type
_entity.pdbx_description
1 polymer ?
#
loop_
_entity_poly.entity_id
_entity_poly.type
_entity_poly.pdbx_seq_one_letter_code
_entity_poly.pdbx_strand_id
1 'polypeptide(L)'
;MMLSPKEMERLTVFMAAELARRRKDRGVKLNHPETVAYVSDWCCEAAREGKSVSRIRSEATQLLTRDDVMDGVPELVGMIQVEPVFPDGTKLVTVHDPIRADTREQLETVDPDPGAALDLEGVDEHTGDPETDQTGGGPEPTEGDD
;
A
#
# COMPACT_ATOMS: atom_id res chain seq x y z
N MET A 1 -9.54 -8.85 25.80
CA MET A 1 -9.64 -8.00 24.59
C MET A 1 -10.96 -8.30 23.91
N MET A 2 -11.62 -7.30 23.34
CA MET A 2 -12.77 -7.46 22.44
C MET A 2 -12.25 -7.19 21.03
N LEU A 3 -11.85 -8.26 20.34
CA LEU A 3 -11.27 -8.14 19.00
C LEU A 3 -12.37 -8.07 17.94
N SER A 4 -12.28 -7.09 17.06
CA SER A 4 -13.08 -7.00 15.85
C SER A 4 -12.70 -8.12 14.86
N PRO A 5 -13.58 -8.45 13.89
CA PRO A 5 -13.26 -9.42 12.84
C PRO A 5 -11.97 -9.07 12.07
N LYS A 6 -11.75 -7.79 11.79
CA LYS A 6 -10.53 -7.30 11.11
C LYS A 6 -9.26 -7.56 11.93
N GLU A 7 -9.33 -7.38 13.25
CA GLU A 7 -8.20 -7.70 14.14
C GLU A 7 -7.96 -9.20 14.23
N MET A 8 -9.01 -10.02 14.20
CA MET A 8 -8.89 -11.49 14.14
C MET A 8 -8.25 -11.96 12.82
N GLU A 9 -8.61 -11.35 11.69
CA GLU A 9 -7.96 -11.59 10.39
C GLU A 9 -6.48 -11.20 10.44
N ARG A 10 -6.15 -10.03 11.00
CA ARG A 10 -4.76 -9.59 11.19
C ARG A 10 -3.94 -10.59 12.02
N LEU A 11 -4.51 -11.13 13.09
CA LEU A 11 -3.87 -12.18 13.90
C LEU A 11 -3.68 -13.48 13.12
N THR A 12 -4.61 -13.82 12.23
CA THR A 12 -4.48 -14.99 11.34
C THR A 12 -3.31 -14.83 10.37
N VAL A 13 -3.18 -13.64 9.76
CA VAL A 13 -2.02 -13.30 8.91
C VAL A 13 -0.72 -13.36 9.70
N PHE A 14 -0.71 -12.81 10.93
CA PHE A 14 0.46 -12.89 11.81
C PHE A 14 0.88 -14.33 12.10
N MET A 15 -0.06 -15.22 12.42
CA MET A 15 0.26 -16.64 12.66
C MET A 15 0.86 -17.34 11.43
N ALA A 16 0.35 -17.04 10.23
CA ALA A 16 0.92 -17.56 8.99
C ALA A 16 2.33 -17.00 8.73
N ALA A 17 2.54 -15.71 9.00
CA ALA A 17 3.85 -15.06 8.86
C ALA A 17 4.88 -15.58 9.87
N GLU A 18 4.48 -15.82 11.12
CA GLU A 18 5.30 -16.45 12.14
C GLU A 18 5.74 -17.86 11.72
N LEU A 19 4.81 -18.64 11.15
CA LEU A 19 5.13 -19.96 10.62
C LEU A 19 6.13 -19.85 9.45
N ALA A 20 5.96 -18.88 8.56
CA ALA A 20 6.88 -18.59 7.47
C ALA A 20 8.28 -18.19 7.97
N ARG A 21 8.38 -17.25 8.91
CA ARG A 21 9.65 -16.84 9.55
C ARG A 21 10.41 -18.04 10.10
N ARG A 22 9.76 -18.85 10.94
CA ARG A 22 10.38 -20.04 11.53
C ARG A 22 10.86 -21.05 10.48
N ARG A 23 10.17 -21.17 9.34
CA ARG A 23 10.58 -22.04 8.23
C ARG A 23 11.79 -21.47 7.51
N LYS A 24 11.76 -20.17 7.17
CA LYS A 24 12.87 -19.43 6.57
C LYS A 24 14.13 -19.51 7.42
N ASP A 25 14.02 -19.35 8.74
CA ASP A 25 15.15 -19.43 9.68
C ASP A 25 15.82 -20.81 9.71
N ARG A 26 15.10 -21.86 9.31
CA ARG A 26 15.65 -23.22 9.12
C ARG A 26 16.15 -23.49 7.70
N GLY A 27 16.16 -22.47 6.83
CA GLY A 27 16.54 -22.58 5.43
C GLY A 27 15.49 -23.23 4.53
N VAL A 28 14.23 -23.32 4.98
CA VAL A 28 13.13 -23.83 4.13
C VAL A 28 12.65 -22.70 3.22
N LYS A 29 12.71 -22.95 1.91
CA LYS A 29 12.15 -22.06 0.89
C LYS A 29 10.64 -21.86 1.08
N LEU A 30 10.21 -20.61 1.11
CA LEU A 30 8.81 -20.26 1.31
C LEU A 30 7.97 -20.57 0.07
N ASN A 31 6.76 -21.08 0.29
CA ASN A 31 5.76 -21.20 -0.77
C ASN A 31 4.96 -19.89 -0.94
N HIS A 32 3.97 -19.90 -1.85
CA HIS A 32 3.14 -18.73 -2.15
C HIS A 32 2.42 -18.12 -0.92
N PRO A 33 1.58 -18.85 -0.16
CA PRO A 33 0.88 -18.26 0.98
C PRO A 33 1.83 -17.81 2.11
N GLU A 34 2.94 -18.51 2.31
CA GLU A 34 3.96 -18.09 3.29
C GLU A 34 4.64 -16.78 2.89
N THR A 35 4.95 -16.62 1.60
CA THR A 35 5.54 -15.41 1.04
C THR A 35 4.59 -14.21 1.23
N VAL A 36 3.32 -14.39 0.84
CA VAL A 36 2.31 -13.33 0.98
C VAL A 36 2.13 -12.94 2.46
N ALA A 37 2.02 -13.93 3.35
CA ALA A 37 1.87 -13.67 4.78
C ALA A 37 3.10 -12.95 5.37
N TYR A 38 4.31 -13.41 5.04
CA TYR A 38 5.56 -12.82 5.51
C TYR A 38 5.67 -11.33 5.17
N VAL A 39 5.44 -10.97 3.91
CA VAL A 39 5.52 -9.58 3.45
C VAL A 39 4.38 -8.74 4.03
N SER A 40 3.15 -9.28 4.05
CA SER A 40 1.98 -8.57 4.57
C SER A 40 2.14 -8.22 6.04
N ASP A 41 2.62 -9.17 6.84
CA ASP A 41 2.88 -8.97 8.26
C ASP A 41 3.98 -7.93 8.49
N TRP A 42 5.08 -7.99 7.72
CA TRP A 42 6.13 -6.97 7.78
C TRP A 42 5.59 -5.57 7.49
N CYS A 43 4.74 -5.41 6.49
CA CYS A 43 4.11 -4.11 6.18
C CYS A 43 3.28 -3.59 7.37
N CYS A 44 2.59 -4.48 8.09
CA CYS A 44 1.80 -4.11 9.26
C CYS A 44 2.66 -3.66 10.43
N GLU A 45 3.76 -4.38 10.70
CA GLU A 45 4.69 -4.00 11.77
C GLU A 45 5.43 -2.71 11.42
N ALA A 46 5.85 -2.53 10.16
CA ALA A 46 6.48 -1.31 9.68
C ALA A 46 5.55 -0.07 9.80
N ALA A 47 4.26 -0.21 9.51
CA ALA A 47 3.28 0.85 9.73
C ALA A 47 3.11 1.15 11.23
N ARG A 48 3.13 0.10 12.08
CA ARG A 48 3.04 0.23 13.54
C ARG A 48 4.25 0.95 14.14
N GLU A 49 5.42 0.78 13.54
CA GLU A 49 6.67 1.51 13.83
C GLU A 49 6.68 2.95 13.30
N GLY A 50 5.68 3.35 12.51
CA GLY A 50 5.54 4.70 11.98
C GLY A 50 6.29 4.95 10.67
N LYS A 51 6.69 3.91 9.92
CA LYS A 51 7.24 4.10 8.57
C LYS A 51 6.17 4.67 7.64
N SER A 52 6.56 5.48 6.65
CA SER A 52 5.65 5.99 5.62
C SER A 52 5.23 4.89 4.64
N VAL A 53 4.10 5.09 3.94
CA VAL A 53 3.64 4.21 2.86
C VAL A 53 4.72 4.02 1.80
N SER A 54 5.38 5.11 1.37
CA SER A 54 6.46 5.08 0.39
C SER A 54 7.65 4.23 0.84
N ARG A 55 8.05 4.38 2.11
CA ARG A 55 9.14 3.60 2.71
C ARG A 55 8.80 2.12 2.80
N ILE A 56 7.58 1.78 3.21
CA ILE A 56 7.11 0.39 3.26
C ILE A 56 7.11 -0.22 1.86
N ARG A 57 6.59 0.49 0.84
CA ARG A 57 6.60 0.00 -0.55
C ARG A 57 8.01 -0.32 -1.05
N SER A 58 8.97 0.55 -0.78
CA SER A 58 10.36 0.36 -1.19
C SER A 58 11.03 -0.81 -0.44
N GLU A 59 11.01 -0.78 0.89
CA GLU A 59 11.68 -1.79 1.73
C GLU A 59 11.03 -3.19 1.64
N ALA A 60 9.72 -3.28 1.39
CA ALA A 60 9.03 -4.56 1.24
C ALA A 60 9.59 -5.41 0.09
N THR A 61 10.08 -4.78 -0.98
CA THR A 61 10.73 -5.47 -2.12
C THR A 61 12.13 -5.97 -1.82
N GLN A 62 12.66 -5.70 -0.62
CA GLN A 62 13.99 -6.09 -0.18
C GLN A 62 13.94 -7.21 0.87
N LEU A 63 12.75 -7.69 1.21
CA LEU A 63 12.58 -8.67 2.27
C LEU A 63 12.99 -10.08 1.86
N LEU A 64 12.68 -10.47 0.63
CA LEU A 64 12.88 -11.82 0.11
C LEU A 64 13.55 -11.76 -1.26
N THR A 65 14.40 -12.74 -1.52
CA THR A 65 15.01 -13.00 -2.83
C THR A 65 14.49 -14.32 -3.38
N ARG A 66 14.81 -14.63 -4.65
CA ARG A 66 14.44 -15.92 -5.26
C ARG A 66 15.02 -17.11 -4.49
N ASP A 67 16.13 -16.94 -3.79
CA ASP A 67 16.70 -17.98 -2.93
C ASP A 67 15.87 -18.28 -1.68
N ASP A 68 15.09 -17.34 -1.18
CA ASP A 68 14.24 -17.55 0.01
C ASP A 68 12.92 -18.25 -0.32
N VAL A 69 12.55 -18.37 -1.60
CA VAL A 69 11.26 -18.87 -2.04
C VAL A 69 11.39 -20.07 -2.98
N MET A 70 10.30 -20.82 -3.11
CA MET A 70 10.20 -21.92 -4.07
C MET A 70 10.14 -21.38 -5.51
N ASP A 71 10.55 -22.22 -6.46
CA ASP A 71 10.52 -21.88 -7.87
C ASP A 71 9.08 -21.56 -8.34
N GLY A 72 8.94 -20.53 -9.19
CA GLY A 72 7.65 -20.05 -9.68
C GLY A 72 6.89 -19.13 -8.72
N VAL A 73 7.26 -19.06 -7.43
CA VAL A 73 6.64 -18.13 -6.48
C VAL A 73 6.82 -16.66 -6.86
N PRO A 74 8.00 -16.18 -7.31
CA PRO A 74 8.18 -14.79 -7.73
C PRO A 74 7.21 -14.36 -8.82
N GLU A 75 6.95 -15.23 -9.80
CA GLU A 75 6.03 -14.97 -10.91
C GLU A 75 4.56 -15.03 -10.48
N LEU A 76 4.23 -15.84 -9.47
CA LEU A 76 2.88 -15.94 -8.91
C LEU A 76 2.52 -14.77 -7.99
N VAL A 77 3.52 -14.11 -7.37
CA VAL A 77 3.32 -13.03 -6.41
C VAL A 77 3.66 -11.69 -7.07
N GLY A 78 2.87 -11.29 -8.07
CA GLY A 78 3.09 -10.01 -8.78
C GLY A 78 2.73 -8.77 -7.96
N MET A 79 1.79 -8.88 -7.02
CA MET A 79 1.47 -7.79 -6.10
C MET A 79 0.86 -8.31 -4.79
N ILE A 80 1.09 -7.57 -3.72
CA ILE A 80 0.50 -7.80 -2.40
C ILE A 80 -0.16 -6.51 -1.94
N GLN A 81 -1.43 -6.60 -1.52
CA GLN A 81 -2.19 -5.50 -0.97
C GLN A 81 -2.50 -5.75 0.50
N VAL A 82 -2.21 -4.76 1.34
CA VAL A 82 -2.38 -4.83 2.79
C VAL A 82 -2.92 -3.48 3.28
N GLU A 83 -3.77 -3.49 4.29
CA GLU A 83 -4.34 -2.30 4.91
C GLU A 83 -3.85 -2.18 6.36
N PRO A 84 -2.59 -1.74 6.59
CA PRO A 84 -2.08 -1.66 7.94
C PRO A 84 -2.54 -0.36 8.61
N VAL A 85 -2.50 -0.35 9.93
CA VAL A 85 -2.90 0.80 10.75
C VAL A 85 -1.67 1.65 11.07
N PHE A 86 -1.63 2.87 10.53
CA PHE A 86 -0.61 3.88 10.80
C PHE A 86 -1.04 4.76 11.99
N PRO A 87 -0.13 5.58 12.55
CA PRO A 87 -0.49 6.56 13.58
C PRO A 87 -1.61 7.53 13.18
N ASP A 88 -1.79 7.77 11.89
CA ASP A 88 -2.82 8.64 11.32
C ASP A 88 -4.01 7.87 10.69
N GLY A 89 -4.09 6.55 10.92
CA GLY A 89 -5.21 5.72 10.49
C GLY A 89 -4.84 4.61 9.52
N THR A 90 -5.85 3.88 9.05
CA THR A 90 -5.66 2.77 8.10
C THR A 90 -5.44 3.30 6.69
N LYS A 91 -4.45 2.75 5.97
CA LYS A 91 -4.17 3.12 4.57
C LYS A 91 -3.96 1.87 3.73
N LEU A 92 -4.27 1.92 2.44
CA LEU A 92 -3.93 0.83 1.52
C LEU A 92 -2.45 0.93 1.11
N VAL A 93 -1.72 -0.16 1.31
CA VAL A 93 -0.35 -0.34 0.82
C VAL A 93 -0.36 -1.41 -0.26
N THR A 94 0.13 -1.05 -1.45
CA THR A 94 0.33 -2.00 -2.55
C THR A 94 1.82 -2.16 -2.83
N VAL A 95 2.31 -3.37 -2.64
CA VAL A 95 3.69 -3.77 -2.96
C VAL A 95 3.65 -4.48 -4.30
N HIS A 96 4.33 -3.94 -5.30
CA HIS A 96 4.48 -4.55 -6.61
C HIS A 96 5.80 -5.31 -6.66
N ASP A 97 5.80 -6.47 -7.33
CA ASP A 97 6.98 -7.31 -7.55
C ASP A 97 7.85 -7.47 -6.28
N PRO A 98 7.28 -7.99 -5.16
CA PRO A 98 7.96 -8.08 -3.87
C PRO A 98 9.24 -8.94 -3.89
N ILE A 99 9.46 -9.73 -4.94
CA ILE A 99 10.65 -10.58 -5.12
C ILE A 99 11.31 -10.24 -6.45
N ARG A 100 12.23 -9.26 -6.43
CA ARG A 100 12.93 -8.76 -7.62
C ARG A 100 14.38 -9.20 -7.75
N ALA A 101 15.01 -9.58 -6.64
CA ALA A 101 16.42 -9.99 -6.61
C ALA A 101 16.54 -11.52 -6.58
N ASP A 102 17.55 -12.06 -7.25
CA ASP A 102 17.86 -13.48 -7.23
C ASP A 102 18.51 -13.87 -5.89
N THR A 103 19.49 -13.08 -5.45
CA THR A 103 20.41 -13.34 -4.34
C THR A 103 20.45 -12.17 -3.35
N ARG A 104 20.98 -12.40 -2.14
CA ARG A 104 21.04 -11.37 -1.09
C ARG A 104 22.04 -10.27 -1.40
N GLU A 105 23.14 -10.60 -2.05
CA GLU A 105 24.18 -9.66 -2.46
C GLU A 105 23.63 -8.58 -3.41
N GLN A 106 22.66 -8.93 -4.25
CA GLN A 106 22.01 -7.96 -5.14
C GLN A 106 21.22 -6.90 -4.37
N LEU A 107 20.63 -7.23 -3.22
CA LEU A 107 19.89 -6.26 -2.40
C LEU A 107 20.81 -5.22 -1.76
N GLU A 108 22.05 -5.59 -1.43
CA GLU A 108 23.04 -4.69 -0.82
C GLU A 108 23.60 -3.67 -1.81
N THR A 109 23.48 -3.94 -3.12
CA THR A 109 23.93 -3.04 -4.19
C THR A 109 22.88 -2.04 -4.67
N VAL A 110 21.63 -2.19 -4.22
CA VAL A 110 20.57 -1.26 -4.56
C VAL A 110 20.61 -0.11 -3.55
N ASP A 111 21.10 1.04 -4.00
CA ASP A 111 20.94 2.32 -3.30
C ASP A 111 19.44 2.48 -2.98
N PRO A 112 19.04 2.69 -1.70
CA PRO A 112 17.64 2.89 -1.36
C PRO A 112 17.13 4.16 -2.06
N ASP A 113 16.46 3.95 -3.20
CA ASP A 113 16.06 4.95 -4.20
C ASP A 113 15.76 6.37 -3.64
N PRO A 114 16.37 7.44 -4.23
CA PRO A 114 16.08 8.87 -4.02
C PRO A 114 14.64 9.34 -4.30
N GLY A 115 13.68 8.43 -4.49
CA GLY A 115 12.30 8.64 -4.95
C GLY A 115 11.35 9.41 -4.02
N ALA A 116 11.85 10.39 -3.27
CA ALA A 116 11.04 11.43 -2.60
C ALA A 116 10.42 12.44 -3.60
N ALA A 117 10.69 12.31 -4.89
CA ALA A 117 10.13 13.15 -5.93
C ALA A 117 9.23 12.29 -6.82
N LEU A 118 7.98 12.06 -6.40
CA LEU A 118 6.78 11.86 -7.24
C LEU A 118 5.56 11.61 -6.33
N ASP A 119 5.45 12.32 -5.20
CA ASP A 119 4.15 12.58 -4.58
C ASP A 119 3.61 13.86 -5.24
N LEU A 120 3.11 13.71 -6.47
CA LEU A 120 2.35 14.78 -7.12
C LEU A 120 1.02 14.92 -6.38
N GLU A 121 1.02 15.93 -5.51
CA GLU A 121 -0.05 16.90 -5.25
C GLU A 121 -1.47 16.34 -5.09
N GLY A 122 -1.96 16.48 -3.85
CA GLY A 122 -3.39 16.53 -3.60
C GLY A 122 -4.02 17.62 -4.45
N VAL A 123 -4.93 17.21 -5.34
CA VAL A 123 -5.88 18.13 -5.96
C VAL A 123 -7.04 18.27 -4.99
N ASP A 124 -6.95 19.25 -4.10
CA ASP A 124 -8.09 19.77 -3.37
C ASP A 124 -8.67 20.94 -4.18
N GLU A 125 -9.58 20.63 -5.10
CA GLU A 125 -10.34 21.61 -5.86
C GLU A 125 -11.81 21.62 -5.42
N HIS A 126 -12.10 22.28 -4.29
CA HIS A 126 -13.27 23.16 -4.21
C HIS A 126 -13.19 24.13 -3.01
N THR A 127 -12.37 25.18 -3.15
CA THR A 127 -12.65 26.46 -2.49
C THR A 127 -13.33 27.34 -3.53
N GLY A 128 -14.54 27.82 -3.19
CA GLY A 128 -15.42 28.54 -4.10
C GLY A 128 -15.24 30.05 -4.06
N ASP A 129 -15.87 30.70 -5.04
CA ASP A 129 -16.00 32.15 -5.17
C ASP A 129 -17.28 32.44 -6.01
N PRO A 130 -17.81 33.67 -6.06
CA PRO A 130 -18.64 34.30 -5.04
C PRO A 130 -20.03 34.72 -5.59
N GLU A 131 -20.93 35.11 -4.68
CA GLU A 131 -22.19 35.82 -5.02
C GLU A 131 -21.92 37.10 -5.81
N THR A 132 -22.68 37.31 -6.90
CA THR A 132 -22.97 38.66 -7.41
C THR A 132 -24.47 38.81 -7.67
N ASP A 133 -25.08 39.63 -6.82
CA ASP A 133 -26.36 40.30 -6.94
C ASP A 133 -26.43 41.16 -8.22
N GLN A 134 -27.48 40.97 -9.03
CA GLN A 134 -27.95 41.99 -9.97
C GLN A 134 -29.49 42.03 -9.96
N THR A 135 -29.97 43.03 -9.24
CA THR A 135 -31.33 43.58 -9.31
C THR A 135 -31.47 44.51 -10.51
N GLY A 136 -32.62 44.43 -11.21
CA GLY A 136 -33.28 45.61 -11.81
C GLY A 136 -33.41 45.69 -13.34
N GLY A 137 -34.66 45.55 -13.82
CA GLY A 137 -35.32 46.66 -14.54
C GLY A 137 -35.53 46.60 -16.06
N GLY A 138 -36.58 45.89 -16.52
CA GLY A 138 -37.52 46.19 -17.64
C GLY A 138 -37.04 46.59 -19.06
N PRO A 139 -37.95 46.82 -20.04
CA PRO A 139 -39.40 46.58 -20.10
C PRO A 139 -39.85 45.60 -21.23
N GLU A 140 -41.14 45.23 -21.22
CA GLU A 140 -41.87 44.49 -22.27
C GLU A 140 -41.86 45.18 -23.65
N PRO A 141 -42.08 44.41 -24.73
CA PRO A 141 -43.12 44.80 -25.68
C PRO A 141 -44.01 43.64 -26.18
N THR A 142 -45.32 43.80 -25.94
CA THR A 142 -46.49 43.69 -26.85
C THR A 142 -46.65 42.54 -27.86
N GLU A 143 -47.73 41.78 -27.63
CA GLU A 143 -48.86 41.39 -28.54
C GLU A 143 -48.65 41.04 -30.03
N GLY A 144 -49.36 39.98 -30.43
CA GLY A 144 -49.88 39.68 -31.79
C GLY A 144 -49.13 38.55 -32.49
N ASP A 145 -49.72 37.58 -33.17
CA ASP A 145 -51.12 37.27 -33.54
C ASP A 145 -51.12 35.81 -34.07
N ASP A 146 -52.28 35.16 -34.06
CA ASP A 146 -52.67 33.82 -34.59
C ASP A 146 -52.18 32.52 -33.90
#